data_AF-A0A7R9UVJ2-F1
#
_entry.id   AF-A0A7R9UVJ2-F1
#
_cell.length_a   1.000
_cell.length_b   1.000
_cell.length_c   1.000
_cell.angle_alpha   90.00
_cell.angle_beta   90.00
_cell.angle_gamma   90.00
#
_symmetry.space_group_name_H-M   'P 1'
#
loop_
_entity.id
_entity.type
_entity.pdbx_description
1 polymer ?
#
loop_
_entity_poly.entity_id
_entity_poly.type
_entity_poly.pdbx_seq_one_letter_code
_entity_poly.pdbx_strand_id
1 'polypeptide(L)'
;ECAPLRNMLCIGGIAPKEQLDMIRQGVHTIVATPGRLQDLLTKKRIALDLCRYLALDEADRMIDMGFEEEVRNIMDFFKHQRQTLLFSATMPAKIQTFAKSALVRPVVVNVGRAGAANLDVIQEVEYVKQEAKILYLLECLQKTAPPVLIFCESKNDVDSIHEYLLLKGVEAVAIHGGKDQEERNYAIDGFQSGRKDVMIGT
;
A
#
# COMPACT_ATOMS: atom_id res chain seq x y z
N GLU A 1 -29.86 -12.16 16.30
CA GLU A 1 -28.89 -12.13 15.19
C GLU A 1 -28.15 -10.80 15.23
N CYS A 2 -26.82 -10.80 15.20
CA CYS A 2 -26.05 -9.55 15.11
C CYS A 2 -26.15 -9.01 13.69
N ALA A 3 -26.47 -7.72 13.55
CA ALA A 3 -26.45 -7.06 12.25
C ALA A 3 -25.05 -7.17 11.61
N PRO A 4 -24.97 -7.34 10.28
CA PRO A 4 -23.68 -7.41 9.60
C PRO A 4 -22.90 -6.10 9.75
N LEU A 5 -21.58 -6.22 9.93
CA LEU A 5 -20.68 -5.06 9.93
C LEU A 5 -20.68 -4.41 8.54
N ARG A 6 -20.60 -3.09 8.53
CA ARG A 6 -20.63 -2.26 7.32
C ARG A 6 -19.28 -1.59 7.18
N ASN A 7 -18.58 -1.93 6.12
CA ASN A 7 -17.21 -1.49 5.88
C ASN A 7 -17.21 -0.52 4.70
N MET A 8 -16.35 0.49 4.74
CA MET A 8 -16.20 1.47 3.66
C MET A 8 -14.73 1.67 3.30
N LEU A 9 -14.45 1.72 2.01
CA LEU A 9 -13.14 2.07 1.47
C LEU A 9 -13.09 3.58 1.15
N CYS A 10 -12.15 4.26 1.80
CA CYS A 10 -11.99 5.71 1.78
C CYS A 10 -10.61 6.09 1.20
N ILE A 11 -10.44 5.82 -0.09
CA ILE A 11 -9.20 6.10 -0.82
C ILE A 11 -9.48 7.04 -2.00
N GLY A 12 -8.42 7.62 -2.57
CA GLY A 12 -8.50 8.37 -3.83
C GLY A 12 -8.83 7.45 -5.01
N GLY A 13 -9.35 8.01 -6.11
CA GLY A 13 -9.72 7.25 -7.31
C GLY A 13 -11.11 6.60 -7.28
N ILE A 14 -11.81 6.64 -6.14
CA ILE A 14 -13.21 6.17 -6.02
C ILE A 14 -14.18 7.33 -6.23
N ALA A 15 -15.29 7.09 -6.92
CA ALA A 15 -16.33 8.07 -7.18
C ALA A 15 -16.89 8.66 -5.87
N PRO A 16 -16.88 10.00 -5.68
CA PRO A 16 -17.33 10.62 -4.43
C PRO A 16 -18.78 10.32 -4.05
N LYS A 17 -19.64 10.06 -5.05
CA LYS A 17 -21.07 9.80 -4.85
C LYS A 17 -21.30 8.49 -4.08
N GLU A 18 -20.61 7.42 -4.48
CA GLU A 18 -20.72 6.10 -3.84
C GLU A 18 -20.28 6.16 -2.38
N GLN A 19 -19.16 6.83 -2.10
CA GLN A 19 -18.68 7.04 -0.72
C GLN A 19 -19.71 7.78 0.14
N LEU A 20 -20.33 8.85 -0.39
CA LEU A 20 -21.33 9.62 0.35
C LEU A 20 -22.61 8.82 0.63
N ASP A 21 -23.04 7.98 -0.30
CA ASP A 21 -24.22 7.14 -0.12
C ASP A 21 -23.97 6.06 0.95
N MET A 22 -22.78 5.47 1.00
CA MET A 22 -22.38 4.57 2.09
C MET A 22 -22.33 5.27 3.45
N ILE A 23 -21.79 6.50 3.50
CA ILE A 23 -21.74 7.30 4.73
C ILE A 23 -23.15 7.56 5.28
N ARG A 24 -24.12 7.86 4.41
CA ARG A 24 -25.52 8.10 4.80
C ARG A 24 -26.19 6.88 5.44
N GLN A 25 -25.80 5.67 5.05
CA GLN A 25 -26.29 4.42 5.63
C GLN A 25 -25.61 4.08 6.97
N GLY A 26 -24.57 4.83 7.34
CA GLY A 26 -23.76 4.60 8.53
C GLY A 26 -22.72 3.51 8.32
N VAL A 27 -21.51 3.74 8.83
CA VAL A 27 -20.34 2.87 8.62
C VAL A 27 -19.78 2.43 9.97
N HIS A 28 -19.45 1.15 10.10
CA HIS A 28 -18.84 0.57 11.30
C HIS A 28 -17.31 0.56 11.23
N THR A 29 -16.74 0.36 10.03
CA THR A 29 -15.29 0.33 9.82
C THR A 29 -14.91 1.06 8.54
N ILE A 30 -13.86 1.89 8.61
CA ILE A 30 -13.33 2.64 7.48
C ILE A 30 -11.88 2.21 7.25
N VAL A 31 -11.55 1.80 6.03
CA VAL A 31 -10.18 1.62 5.56
C VAL A 31 -9.86 2.81 4.67
N ALA A 32 -8.82 3.59 4.97
CA ALA A 32 -8.59 4.87 4.30
C ALA A 32 -7.12 5.18 4.01
N THR A 33 -6.88 5.98 2.98
CA THR A 33 -5.63 6.73 2.86
C THR A 33 -5.73 8.05 3.64
N PRO A 34 -4.64 8.53 4.29
CA PRO A 34 -4.69 9.70 5.16
C PRO A 34 -5.31 10.94 4.50
N GLY A 35 -4.82 11.34 3.33
CA GLY A 35 -5.32 12.53 2.64
C GLY A 35 -6.83 12.49 2.35
N ARG A 36 -7.38 11.33 1.97
CA ARG A 36 -8.82 11.20 1.69
C ARG A 36 -9.66 11.24 2.96
N LEU A 37 -9.19 10.60 4.03
CA LEU A 37 -9.87 10.62 5.33
C LEU A 37 -9.91 12.03 5.92
N GLN A 38 -8.78 12.73 5.89
CA GLN A 38 -8.69 14.10 6.40
C GLN A 38 -9.61 15.05 5.63
N ASP A 39 -9.73 14.92 4.31
CA ASP A 39 -10.66 15.72 3.49
C ASP A 39 -12.11 15.55 3.96
N LEU A 40 -12.56 14.32 4.19
CA LEU A 40 -13.92 14.04 4.66
C LEU A 40 -14.18 14.57 6.08
N LEU A 41 -13.19 14.48 6.97
CA LEU A 41 -13.26 15.01 8.34
C LEU A 41 -13.33 16.54 8.34
N THR A 42 -12.45 17.19 7.58
CA THR A 42 -12.38 18.66 7.47
C THR A 42 -13.68 19.22 6.89
N LYS A 43 -14.25 18.55 5.89
CA LYS A 43 -15.55 18.90 5.29
C LYS A 43 -16.76 18.49 6.14
N LYS A 44 -16.55 17.94 7.34
CA LYS A 44 -17.59 17.47 8.28
C LYS A 44 -18.56 16.48 7.63
N ARG A 45 -18.09 15.66 6.69
CA ARG A 45 -18.88 14.60 6.05
C ARG A 45 -18.96 13.35 6.92
N ILE A 46 -17.93 13.12 7.73
CA ILE A 46 -17.86 12.07 8.74
C ILE A 46 -17.35 12.64 10.05
N ALA A 47 -17.62 11.96 11.16
CA ALA A 47 -17.10 12.27 12.47
C ALA A 47 -16.55 10.99 13.13
N LEU A 48 -15.57 11.15 14.02
CA LEU A 48 -14.92 10.04 14.74
C LEU A 48 -15.40 9.92 16.19
N ASP A 49 -16.52 10.57 16.53
CA ASP A 49 -17.04 10.65 17.90
C ASP A 49 -17.31 9.27 18.53
N LEU A 50 -17.70 8.27 17.72
CA LEU A 50 -17.94 6.89 18.18
C LEU A 50 -16.76 5.95 17.94
N CYS A 51 -15.67 6.43 17.34
CA CYS A 51 -14.55 5.59 16.94
C CYS A 51 -13.70 5.20 18.15
N ARG A 52 -13.64 3.89 18.44
CA ARG A 52 -12.88 3.33 19.58
C ARG A 52 -11.52 2.76 19.20
N TYR A 53 -11.29 2.53 17.91
CA TYR A 53 -10.08 1.87 17.40
C TYR A 53 -9.49 2.67 16.25
N LEU A 54 -8.19 2.92 16.29
CA LEU A 54 -7.41 3.46 15.19
C LEU A 54 -6.26 2.50 14.90
N ALA A 55 -6.15 2.02 13.66
CA ALA A 55 -5.00 1.23 13.21
C ALA A 55 -4.21 2.05 12.19
N LEU A 56 -2.91 2.18 12.43
CA LEU A 56 -1.94 2.75 11.48
C LEU A 56 -1.12 1.57 10.95
N ASP A 57 -1.37 1.20 9.70
CA ASP A 57 -0.65 0.12 9.03
C ASP A 57 0.45 0.68 8.13
N GLU A 58 1.54 -0.07 7.96
CA GLU A 58 2.77 0.35 7.26
C GLU A 58 3.20 1.80 7.64
N ALA A 59 3.31 2.07 8.94
CA ALA A 59 3.54 3.41 9.46
C ALA A 59 4.88 4.01 8.98
N ASP A 60 5.91 3.19 8.76
CA ASP A 60 7.15 3.62 8.12
C ASP A 60 6.91 4.21 6.73
N ARG A 61 6.23 3.46 5.85
CA ARG A 61 5.88 3.93 4.50
C ARG A 61 5.03 5.20 4.53
N MET A 62 4.05 5.27 5.42
CA MET A 62 3.18 6.43 5.56
C MET A 62 3.97 7.72 5.83
N ILE A 63 4.98 7.63 6.70
CA ILE A 63 5.83 8.76 7.08
C ILE A 63 6.87 9.09 6.01
N ASP A 64 7.37 8.08 5.28
CA ASP A 64 8.26 8.26 4.13
C ASP A 64 7.55 8.93 2.95
N MET A 65 6.26 8.64 2.75
CA MET A 65 5.38 9.31 1.79
C MET A 65 4.99 10.74 2.21
N GLY A 66 5.41 11.19 3.40
CA GLY A 66 5.14 12.54 3.89
C GLY A 66 3.78 12.71 4.57
N PHE A 67 3.01 11.64 4.81
CA PHE A 67 1.67 11.75 5.41
C PHE A 67 1.65 12.01 6.92
N GLU A 68 2.80 12.35 7.52
CA GLU A 68 2.89 12.54 8.97
C GLU A 68 1.93 13.62 9.49
N GLU A 69 1.86 14.76 8.80
CA GLU A 69 1.02 15.88 9.20
C GLU A 69 -0.46 15.54 9.05
N GLU A 70 -0.87 14.90 7.95
CA GLU A 70 -2.23 14.48 7.70
C GLU A 70 -2.72 13.50 8.78
N VAL A 71 -1.87 12.57 9.17
CA VAL A 71 -2.20 11.58 10.20
C VAL A 71 -2.31 12.24 11.56
N ARG A 72 -1.43 13.18 11.91
CA ARG A 72 -1.55 13.99 13.13
C ARG A 72 -2.86 14.78 13.14
N ASN A 73 -3.20 15.45 12.05
CA ASN A 73 -4.45 16.18 11.89
C ASN A 73 -5.68 15.26 12.07
N ILE A 74 -5.64 14.03 11.52
CA ILE A 74 -6.70 13.04 11.73
C ILE A 74 -6.84 12.66 13.21
N MET A 75 -5.72 12.50 13.93
CA MET A 75 -5.73 12.17 15.36
C MET A 75 -6.41 13.26 16.21
N ASP A 76 -6.34 14.52 15.78
CA ASP A 76 -6.97 15.66 16.48
C ASP A 76 -8.49 15.68 16.36
N PHE A 77 -9.08 14.98 15.38
CA PHE A 77 -10.54 14.85 15.27
C PHE A 77 -11.15 13.90 16.32
N PHE A 78 -10.35 13.12 17.05
CA PHE A 78 -10.84 12.22 18.08
C PHE A 78 -11.06 12.96 19.40
N LYS A 79 -12.31 12.96 19.90
CA LYS A 79 -12.69 13.64 21.15
C LYS A 79 -12.55 12.76 22.40
N HIS A 80 -12.41 11.46 22.23
CA HIS A 80 -12.46 10.48 23.31
C HIS A 80 -11.26 9.54 23.27
N GLN A 81 -10.99 8.89 24.40
CA GLN A 81 -10.01 7.82 24.50
C GLN A 81 -10.34 6.71 23.49
N ARG A 82 -9.32 6.30 22.74
CA ARG A 82 -9.34 5.20 21.78
C ARG A 82 -8.17 4.27 22.01
N GLN A 83 -8.27 3.04 21.52
CA GLN A 83 -7.13 2.16 21.35
C GLN A 83 -6.47 2.45 20.01
N THR A 84 -5.16 2.73 20.02
CA THR A 84 -4.38 2.91 18.79
C THR A 84 -3.45 1.72 18.61
N LEU A 85 -3.49 1.11 17.43
CA LEU A 85 -2.54 0.10 16.97
C LEU A 85 -1.64 0.73 15.91
N LEU A 86 -0.34 0.47 15.99
CA LEU A 86 0.64 0.92 15.01
C LEU A 86 1.44 -0.29 14.57
N PHE A 87 1.40 -0.57 13.27
CA PHE A 87 2.15 -1.64 12.61
C PHE A 87 3.19 -0.99 11.70
N SER A 88 4.43 -1.48 11.78
CA SER A 88 5.55 -0.98 11.00
C SER A 88 6.58 -2.10 10.85
N ALA A 89 7.11 -2.27 9.64
CA ALA A 89 8.15 -3.27 9.38
C ALA A 89 9.51 -2.81 9.93
N THR A 90 9.76 -1.50 9.86
CA THR A 90 10.98 -0.86 10.35
C THR A 90 10.66 0.16 11.46
N MET A 91 11.64 0.44 12.31
CA MET A 91 11.51 1.42 13.41
C MET A 91 12.70 2.40 13.44
N PRO A 92 12.92 3.20 12.39
CA PRO A 92 13.92 4.26 12.44
C PRO A 92 13.51 5.34 13.45
N ALA A 93 14.44 6.23 13.80
CA ALA A 93 14.24 7.25 14.84
C ALA A 93 12.99 8.11 14.62
N LYS A 94 12.66 8.42 13.35
CA LYS A 94 11.45 9.18 12.98
C LYS A 94 10.17 8.43 13.37
N ILE A 95 10.08 7.13 13.05
CA ILE A 95 8.91 6.29 13.42
C ILE A 95 8.82 6.06 14.92
N GLN A 96 9.95 5.85 15.60
CA GLN A 96 9.96 5.77 17.07
C GLN A 96 9.41 7.05 17.72
N THR A 97 9.79 8.22 17.18
CA THR A 97 9.32 9.52 17.66
C THR A 97 7.83 9.71 17.38
N PHE A 98 7.39 9.36 16.17
CA PHE A 98 5.97 9.36 15.82
C PHE A 98 5.15 8.44 16.73
N ALA A 99 5.58 7.19 16.93
CA ALA A 99 4.91 6.22 17.79
C ALA A 99 4.77 6.70 19.24
N LYS A 100 5.81 7.34 19.80
CA LYS A 100 5.76 7.96 21.15
C LYS A 100 4.68 9.04 21.25
N SER A 101 4.44 9.79 20.18
CA SER A 101 3.40 10.83 20.15
C SER A 101 2.00 10.28 19.84
N ALA A 102 1.91 9.19 19.07
CA ALA A 102 0.64 8.62 18.61
C ALA A 102 0.01 7.61 19.59
N LEU A 103 0.82 6.99 20.46
CA LEU A 103 0.43 5.89 21.34
C LEU A 103 0.52 6.27 22.81
N VAL A 104 -0.42 5.76 23.63
CA VAL A 104 -0.42 5.94 25.08
C VAL A 104 0.00 4.63 25.75
N ARG A 105 1.19 4.61 26.36
CA ARG A 105 1.77 3.42 27.04
C ARG A 105 1.63 2.13 26.20
N PRO A 106 2.19 2.07 24.98
CA PRO A 106 2.01 0.93 24.11
C PRO A 106 2.73 -0.32 24.63
N VAL A 107 2.15 -1.49 24.35
CA VAL A 107 2.87 -2.77 24.43
C VAL A 107 3.55 -2.99 23.09
N VAL A 108 4.86 -3.21 23.10
CA VAL A 108 5.65 -3.46 21.89
C VAL A 108 5.73 -4.97 21.66
N VAL A 109 5.28 -5.41 20.48
CA VAL A 109 5.38 -6.80 20.03
C VAL A 109 6.30 -6.83 18.83
N ASN A 110 7.45 -7.47 18.96
CA ASN A 110 8.43 -7.60 17.88
C ASN A 110 8.52 -9.07 17.45
N VAL A 111 8.35 -9.30 16.15
CA VAL A 111 8.56 -10.61 15.53
C VAL A 111 9.86 -10.54 14.71
N GLY A 112 10.85 -11.37 15.04
CA GLY A 112 12.16 -11.34 14.40
C GLY A 112 13.08 -10.19 14.87
N ARG A 113 14.10 -9.86 14.06
CA ARG A 113 14.98 -8.72 14.30
C ARG A 113 14.48 -7.51 13.52
N ALA A 114 14.11 -6.45 14.23
CA ALA A 114 13.70 -5.19 13.62
C ALA A 114 14.79 -4.65 12.67
N GLY A 115 14.43 -4.37 11.41
CA GLY A 115 15.32 -3.81 10.40
C GLY A 115 16.30 -4.80 9.74
N ALA A 116 16.21 -6.10 10.03
CA ALA A 116 16.96 -7.11 9.28
C ALA A 116 16.14 -7.62 8.09
N ALA A 117 16.78 -7.79 6.93
CA ALA A 117 16.17 -8.53 5.82
C ALA A 117 15.81 -9.94 6.28
N ASN A 118 14.68 -10.46 5.78
CA ASN A 118 14.28 -11.83 6.09
C ASN A 118 15.39 -12.80 5.63
N LEU A 119 15.88 -13.62 6.56
CA LEU A 119 16.95 -14.60 6.29
C LEU A 119 16.50 -15.68 5.29
N ASP A 120 15.19 -15.85 5.12
CA ASP A 120 14.60 -16.78 4.14
C ASP A 120 14.60 -16.21 2.71
N VAL A 121 15.03 -14.95 2.51
CA VAL A 121 15.13 -14.33 1.19
C VAL A 121 16.57 -14.43 0.69
N ILE A 122 16.76 -15.24 -0.36
CA ILE A 122 18.02 -15.30 -1.10
C ILE A 122 18.16 -14.02 -1.93
N GLN A 123 19.29 -13.33 -1.78
CA GLN A 123 19.60 -12.10 -2.49
C GLN A 123 20.81 -12.31 -3.38
N GLU A 124 20.61 -12.16 -4.69
CA GLU A 124 21.67 -12.27 -5.71
C GLU A 124 21.86 -10.93 -6.40
N VAL A 125 23.12 -10.53 -6.60
CA VAL A 125 23.48 -9.27 -7.27
C VAL A 125 24.33 -9.60 -8.48
N GLU A 126 23.83 -9.27 -9.67
CA GLU A 126 24.50 -9.53 -10.94
C GLU A 126 24.88 -8.22 -11.63
N TYR A 127 26.15 -8.10 -12.00
CA TYR A 127 26.67 -6.92 -12.67
C TYR A 127 26.43 -7.02 -14.17
N VAL A 128 25.57 -6.14 -14.70
CA VAL A 128 25.17 -6.13 -16.11
C VAL A 128 25.26 -4.71 -16.65
N LYS A 129 25.75 -4.56 -17.89
CA LYS A 129 25.74 -3.27 -18.60
C LYS A 129 24.30 -2.80 -18.82
N GLN A 130 24.07 -1.49 -18.77
CA GLN A 130 22.72 -0.93 -18.87
C GLN A 130 22.00 -1.38 -20.16
N GLU A 131 22.71 -1.40 -21.29
CA GLU A 131 22.16 -1.81 -22.59
C GLU A 131 21.75 -3.31 -22.63
N ALA A 132 22.37 -4.14 -21.79
CA ALA A 132 22.16 -5.59 -21.76
C ALA A 132 21.10 -6.02 -20.74
N LYS A 133 20.65 -5.13 -19.84
CA LYS A 133 19.72 -5.47 -18.74
C LYS A 133 18.41 -6.12 -19.22
N ILE A 134 17.80 -5.59 -20.28
CA ILE A 134 16.52 -6.11 -20.80
C ILE A 134 16.69 -7.51 -21.38
N LEU A 135 17.79 -7.77 -22.08
CA LEU A 135 18.09 -9.10 -22.61
C LEU A 135 18.35 -10.10 -21.48
N TYR A 136 19.15 -9.67 -20.51
CA TYR A 136 19.50 -10.48 -19.35
C TYR A 136 18.30 -10.79 -18.45
N LEU A 137 17.31 -9.89 -18.39
CA LEU A 137 16.06 -10.10 -17.65
C LEU A 137 15.36 -11.40 -18.08
N LEU A 138 15.39 -11.77 -19.38
CA LEU A 138 14.80 -13.02 -19.84
C LEU A 138 15.53 -14.24 -19.27
N GLU A 139 16.85 -14.17 -19.14
CA GLU A 139 17.66 -15.23 -18.50
C GLU A 139 17.32 -15.32 -17.00
N CYS A 140 17.13 -14.18 -16.33
CA CYS A 140 16.70 -14.15 -14.93
C CYS A 140 15.31 -14.76 -14.73
N LEU A 141 14.37 -14.50 -15.64
CA LEU A 141 13.02 -15.09 -15.58
C LEU A 141 13.03 -16.62 -15.73
N GLN A 142 14.08 -17.22 -16.29
CA GLN A 142 14.22 -18.68 -16.34
C GLN A 142 14.67 -19.28 -14.99
N LYS A 143 15.21 -18.49 -14.07
CA LYS A 143 15.71 -18.94 -12.77
C LYS A 143 14.58 -19.17 -11.75
N THR A 144 13.42 -18.53 -11.94
CA THR A 144 12.32 -18.52 -10.98
C THR A 144 10.99 -18.76 -11.69
N ALA A 145 10.16 -19.66 -11.15
CA ALA A 145 8.83 -19.90 -11.68
C ALA A 145 7.87 -18.72 -11.38
N PRO A 146 6.87 -18.48 -12.25
CA PRO A 146 5.79 -17.55 -11.94
C PRO A 146 5.08 -17.87 -10.62
N PRO A 147 4.55 -16.87 -9.90
CA PRO A 147 4.49 -15.45 -10.27
C PRO A 147 5.77 -14.66 -9.96
N VAL A 148 6.18 -13.73 -10.85
CA VAL A 148 7.38 -12.89 -10.68
C VAL A 148 7.03 -11.40 -10.64
N LEU A 149 7.66 -10.66 -9.71
CA LEU A 149 7.61 -9.21 -9.63
C LEU A 149 8.90 -8.58 -10.16
N ILE A 150 8.77 -7.57 -11.02
CA ILE A 150 9.89 -6.78 -11.53
C ILE A 150 9.68 -5.33 -11.11
N PHE A 151 10.65 -4.77 -10.38
CA PHE A 151 10.64 -3.37 -10.00
C PHE A 151 11.54 -2.54 -10.91
N CYS A 152 11.07 -1.37 -11.31
CA CYS A 152 11.79 -0.43 -12.15
C CYS A 152 11.74 0.97 -11.53
N GLU A 153 12.75 1.79 -11.82
CA GLU A 153 12.85 3.13 -11.23
C GLU A 153 11.82 4.11 -11.85
N SER A 154 11.56 3.99 -13.15
CA SER A 154 10.68 4.92 -13.86
C SER A 154 9.51 4.23 -14.56
N LYS A 155 8.38 4.95 -14.70
CA LYS A 155 7.22 4.47 -15.48
C LYS A 155 7.57 4.13 -16.93
N ASN A 156 8.53 4.84 -17.52
CA ASN A 156 8.95 4.61 -18.89
C ASN A 156 9.68 3.27 -19.02
N ASP A 157 10.48 2.90 -18.02
CA ASP A 157 11.14 1.59 -17.98
C ASP A 157 10.11 0.47 -17.81
N VAL A 158 9.09 0.68 -16.96
CA VAL A 158 7.97 -0.27 -16.79
C VAL A 158 7.29 -0.54 -18.12
N ASP A 159 6.88 0.51 -18.85
CA ASP A 159 6.21 0.36 -20.14
C ASP A 159 7.14 -0.31 -21.18
N SER A 160 8.43 0.06 -21.21
CA SER A 160 9.41 -0.50 -22.15
C SER A 160 9.66 -2.00 -21.91
N ILE A 161 9.81 -2.39 -20.65
CA ILE A 161 10.00 -3.81 -20.27
C ILE A 161 8.71 -4.59 -20.51
N HIS A 162 7.54 -4.00 -20.24
CA HIS A 162 6.25 -4.63 -20.48
C HIS A 162 6.05 -4.95 -21.96
N GLU A 163 6.26 -3.96 -22.84
CA GLU A 163 6.17 -4.16 -24.30
C GLU A 163 7.15 -5.24 -24.77
N TYR A 164 8.40 -5.19 -24.29
CA TYR A 164 9.41 -6.18 -24.65
C TYR A 164 9.02 -7.60 -24.23
N LEU A 165 8.49 -7.79 -23.02
CA LEU A 165 8.07 -9.09 -22.52
C LEU A 165 6.86 -9.64 -23.30
N LEU A 166 5.91 -8.77 -23.67
CA LEU A 166 4.79 -9.15 -24.55
C LEU A 166 5.26 -9.61 -25.93
N LEU A 167 6.24 -8.92 -26.54
CA LEU A 167 6.84 -9.31 -27.82
C LEU A 167 7.55 -10.67 -27.74
N LYS A 168 8.02 -11.07 -26.55
CA LYS A 168 8.64 -12.37 -26.28
C LYS A 168 7.63 -13.46 -25.89
N GLY A 169 6.34 -13.13 -25.88
CA GLY A 169 5.26 -14.07 -25.54
C GLY A 169 5.13 -14.35 -24.04
N VAL A 170 5.64 -13.46 -23.18
CA VAL A 170 5.49 -13.56 -21.73
C VAL A 170 4.19 -12.89 -21.31
N GLU A 171 3.37 -13.58 -20.53
CA GLU A 171 2.12 -13.05 -19.99
C GLU A 171 2.40 -12.04 -18.86
N ALA A 172 2.64 -10.78 -19.24
CA ALA A 172 3.02 -9.71 -18.32
C ALA A 172 1.96 -8.61 -18.19
N VAL A 173 1.94 -7.94 -17.04
CA VAL A 173 1.16 -6.72 -16.76
C VAL A 173 2.04 -5.63 -16.13
N ALA A 174 1.66 -4.37 -16.34
CA ALA A 174 2.36 -3.20 -15.83
C ALA A 174 1.50 -2.43 -14.81
N ILE A 175 2.13 -1.94 -13.73
CA ILE A 175 1.50 -1.09 -12.73
C ILE A 175 2.39 0.11 -12.37
N HIS A 176 1.91 1.32 -12.60
CA HIS A 176 2.57 2.57 -12.19
C HIS A 176 1.53 3.69 -12.09
N GLY A 177 1.92 4.85 -11.53
CA GLY A 177 1.00 5.97 -11.28
C GLY A 177 0.40 6.65 -12.52
N GLY A 178 0.76 6.20 -13.73
CA GLY A 178 0.17 6.66 -14.99
C GLY A 178 -0.98 5.80 -15.49
N LYS A 179 -1.18 4.60 -14.92
CA LYS A 179 -2.30 3.71 -15.22
C LYS A 179 -3.56 4.18 -14.50
N ASP A 180 -4.69 4.06 -15.15
CA ASP A 180 -5.97 4.34 -14.50
C ASP A 180 -6.34 3.23 -13.49
N GLN A 181 -7.38 3.45 -12.71
CA GLN A 181 -7.76 2.50 -11.66
C GLN A 181 -8.30 1.18 -12.21
N GLU A 182 -8.94 1.18 -13.39
CA GLU A 182 -9.45 -0.03 -14.03
C GLU A 182 -8.30 -0.90 -14.53
N GLU A 183 -7.31 -0.30 -15.19
CA GLU A 183 -6.07 -0.95 -15.62
C GLU A 183 -5.30 -1.54 -14.44
N ARG A 184 -5.17 -0.80 -13.34
CA ARG A 184 -4.50 -1.27 -12.11
C ARG A 184 -5.22 -2.48 -11.50
N ASN A 185 -6.55 -2.43 -11.43
CA ASN A 185 -7.34 -3.53 -10.90
C ASN A 185 -7.23 -4.77 -11.80
N TYR A 186 -7.29 -4.59 -13.12
CA TYR A 186 -7.09 -5.68 -14.08
C TYR A 186 -5.69 -6.30 -13.97
N ALA A 187 -4.65 -5.50 -13.84
CA ALA A 187 -3.28 -5.99 -13.66
C ALA A 187 -3.14 -6.82 -12.37
N ILE A 188 -3.63 -6.31 -11.25
CA ILE A 188 -3.57 -7.01 -9.96
C ILE A 188 -4.37 -8.31 -10.00
N ASP A 189 -5.61 -8.26 -10.52
CA ASP A 189 -6.48 -9.43 -10.62
C ASP A 189 -5.88 -10.49 -11.57
N GLY A 190 -5.36 -10.08 -12.72
CA GLY A 190 -4.68 -10.97 -13.66
C GLY A 190 -3.47 -11.68 -13.05
N PHE A 191 -2.66 -10.95 -12.28
CA PHE A 191 -1.48 -11.49 -11.61
C PHE A 191 -1.85 -12.42 -10.44
N GLN A 192 -2.77 -12.00 -9.56
CA GLN A 192 -3.22 -12.81 -8.42
C GLN A 192 -3.95 -14.09 -8.83
N SER A 193 -4.69 -14.05 -9.94
CA SER A 193 -5.38 -15.22 -10.50
C SER A 193 -4.46 -16.16 -11.28
N GLY A 194 -3.17 -15.83 -11.45
CA GLY A 194 -2.22 -16.63 -12.23
C GLY A 194 -2.45 -16.60 -13.74
N ARG A 195 -3.30 -15.70 -14.25
CA ARG A 195 -3.44 -15.45 -15.69
C ARG A 195 -2.28 -14.65 -16.28
N LYS A 196 -1.54 -13.97 -15.42
CA LYS A 196 -0.35 -13.18 -15.76
C LYS A 196 0.79 -13.67 -14.88
N ASP A 197 1.86 -14.10 -15.53
CA ASP A 197 3.03 -14.69 -14.91
C ASP A 197 3.94 -13.64 -14.27
N VAL A 198 3.96 -12.43 -14.85
CA VAL A 198 4.88 -11.35 -14.46
C VAL A 198 4.12 -10.05 -14.25
N MET A 199 4.40 -9.36 -13.14
CA MET A 199 3.95 -7.99 -12.92
C MET A 199 5.15 -7.06 -12.78
N ILE A 200 5.17 -5.99 -13.59
CA ILE A 200 6.23 -4.98 -13.60
C ILE A 200 5.68 -3.70 -12.99
N GLY A 201 6.40 -3.08 -12.07
CA GLY A 201 5.96 -1.82 -11.48
C GLY A 201 7.07 -0.92 -10.98
N THR A 202 6.67 0.30 -10.64
CA THR A 202 7.49 1.27 -9.89
C THR A 202 7.16 1.23 -8.42
#